data_AF-A0AAE4FFM0-F1
#
_entry.id   AF-A0AAE4FFM0-F1
#
_cell.length_a   1.000
_cell.length_b   1.000
_cell.length_c   1.000
_cell.angle_alpha   90.00
_cell.angle_beta   90.00
_cell.angle_gamma   90.00
#
_symmetry.space_group_name_H-M   'P 1'
#
loop_
_entity.id
_entity.type
_entity.pdbx_description
1 polymer ?
#
loop_
_entity_poly.entity_id
_entity_poly.type
_entity_poly.pdbx_seq_one_letter_code
_entity_poly.pdbx_strand_id
1 'polypeptide(L)'
;MQTIDFMPDRLNAEPTVFRGFTTHEMFAAAGVGCAGGFVICIPLLPLAGWVILPTGALIMPLVVVFFGGTFLTRIKRGKPENYLYRRLSWTLQTGFARTLPLTGRLTETSLITVSQGWFLRRTQAMSLCRYFAGGRHE
;
A
#
# COMPACT_ATOMS: atom_id res chain seq x y z
N MET A 1 -18.94 -20.31 -24.17
CA MET A 1 -18.28 -19.11 -23.60
C MET A 1 -16.80 -19.45 -23.51
N GLN A 2 -15.94 -18.75 -24.25
CA GLN A 2 -14.49 -18.96 -24.12
C GLN A 2 -14.04 -18.30 -22.81
N THR A 3 -13.76 -19.14 -21.82
CA THR A 3 -13.13 -18.71 -20.57
C THR A 3 -11.69 -18.34 -20.91
N ILE A 4 -11.30 -17.11 -20.61
CA ILE A 4 -9.91 -16.67 -20.79
C ILE A 4 -9.09 -17.48 -19.78
N ASP A 5 -8.20 -18.34 -20.26
CA ASP A 5 -7.43 -19.30 -19.43
C ASP A 5 -6.45 -18.59 -18.49
N PHE A 6 -6.09 -17.35 -18.83
CA PHE A 6 -5.14 -16.55 -18.07
C PHE A 6 -5.63 -15.10 -17.99
N MET A 7 -6.04 -14.68 -16.80
CA MET A 7 -6.22 -13.26 -16.51
C MET A 7 -4.84 -12.67 -16.15
N PRO A 8 -4.35 -11.64 -16.86
CA PRO A 8 -3.01 -11.10 -16.66
C PRO A 8 -2.92 -10.21 -15.41
N ASP A 9 -3.28 -10.73 -14.24
CA ASP A 9 -3.25 -10.00 -12.97
C ASP A 9 -1.82 -9.58 -12.60
N ARG A 10 -0.83 -10.38 -13.00
CA ARG A 10 0.60 -10.10 -12.81
C ARG A 10 1.13 -8.92 -13.63
N LEU A 11 0.40 -8.46 -14.65
CA LEU A 11 0.87 -7.38 -15.53
C LEU A 11 0.77 -6.00 -14.86
N ASN A 12 -0.23 -5.82 -13.99
CA ASN A 12 -0.43 -4.58 -13.23
C ASN A 12 0.23 -4.63 -11.85
N ALA A 13 0.75 -5.79 -11.45
CA ALA A 13 1.38 -5.99 -10.16
C ALA A 13 2.75 -5.30 -10.11
N GLU A 14 3.03 -4.58 -9.03
CA GLU A 14 4.37 -4.02 -8.81
C GLU A 14 5.41 -5.15 -8.73
N PRO A 15 6.52 -5.06 -9.49
CA PRO A 15 7.56 -6.08 -9.45
C PRO A 15 8.32 -6.03 -8.12
N THR A 16 8.72 -7.20 -7.64
CA THR A 16 9.61 -7.30 -6.48
C THR A 16 11.05 -7.03 -6.90
N VAL A 17 11.73 -6.12 -6.20
CA VAL A 17 13.12 -5.71 -6.47
C VAL A 17 14.10 -6.52 -5.63
N PHE A 18 13.92 -6.57 -4.31
CA PHE A 18 14.85 -7.22 -3.39
C PHE A 18 14.13 -8.07 -2.34
N ARG A 19 14.42 -9.37 -2.28
CA ARG A 19 13.96 -10.29 -1.21
C ARG A 19 12.45 -10.18 -0.88
N GLY A 20 11.61 -9.92 -1.90
CA GLY A 20 10.16 -9.78 -1.78
C GLY A 20 9.62 -8.37 -1.53
N PHE A 21 10.50 -7.37 -1.42
CA PHE A 21 10.13 -5.95 -1.40
C PHE A 21 9.80 -5.42 -2.79
N THR A 22 8.74 -4.63 -2.90
CA THR A 22 8.59 -3.68 -4.01
C THR A 22 9.49 -2.47 -3.78
N THR A 23 9.66 -1.63 -4.81
CA THR A 23 10.51 -0.43 -4.73
C THR A 23 10.14 0.45 -3.54
N HIS A 24 8.85 0.79 -3.41
CA HIS A 24 8.37 1.68 -2.36
C HIS A 24 8.52 1.10 -0.96
N GLU A 25 8.31 -0.19 -0.80
CA GLU A 25 8.47 -0.87 0.50
C GLU A 25 9.94 -0.97 0.91
N MET A 26 10.85 -1.18 -0.04
CA MET A 26 12.29 -1.17 0.22
C MET A 26 12.75 0.20 0.70
N PHE A 27 12.32 1.27 0.02
CA PHE A 27 12.62 2.64 0.46
C PHE A 27 12.01 2.98 1.81
N ALA A 28 10.78 2.53 2.08
CA ALA A 28 10.15 2.69 3.39
C ALA A 28 10.94 1.96 4.49
N ALA A 29 11.35 0.70 4.25
CA ALA A 29 12.16 -0.07 5.19
C ALA A 29 13.53 0.58 5.42
N ALA A 30 14.17 1.09 4.37
CA ALA A 30 15.43 1.82 4.47
C ALA A 30 15.26 3.11 5.29
N GLY A 31 14.20 3.89 5.05
CA GLY A 31 13.89 5.10 5.81
C GLY A 31 13.63 4.81 7.29
N VAL A 32 12.88 3.75 7.61
CA VAL A 32 12.69 3.27 8.99
C VAL A 32 14.02 2.87 9.62
N GLY A 33 14.89 2.18 8.87
CA GLY A 33 16.23 1.84 9.33
C GLY A 33 17.11 3.06 9.60
N CYS A 34 17.05 4.10 8.75
CA CYS A 34 17.78 5.36 8.95
C CYS A 34 17.31 6.03 10.24
N ALA A 35 15.99 6.18 10.41
CA ALA A 35 15.39 6.79 11.60
C ALA A 35 15.74 6.00 12.86
N GLY A 36 15.63 4.67 12.81
CA GLY A 36 16.04 3.77 13.90
C GLY A 36 17.53 3.89 14.22
N GLY A 37 18.38 4.06 13.21
CA GLY A 37 19.80 4.32 13.38
C GLY A 37 20.08 5.60 14.14
N PHE A 38 19.40 6.70 13.84
CA PHE A 38 19.52 7.92 14.63
C PHE A 38 19.06 7.72 16.08
N VAL A 39 17.92 7.05 16.29
CA VAL A 39 17.39 6.78 17.64
C VAL A 39 18.38 5.96 18.47
N ILE A 40 19.04 4.95 17.88
CA ILE A 40 20.04 4.12 18.56
C ILE A 40 21.35 4.88 18.78
N CYS A 41 21.76 5.73 17.83
CA CYS A 41 23.06 6.40 17.86
C CYS A 41 23.08 7.69 18.68
N ILE A 42 21.95 8.37 18.88
CA ILE A 42 21.84 9.54 19.77
C ILE A 42 22.34 9.25 21.19
N PRO A 43 21.90 8.17 21.89
CA PRO A 43 22.42 7.88 23.23
C PRO A 43 23.89 7.43 23.24
N LEU A 44 24.45 7.04 22.09
CA LEU A 44 25.86 6.64 21.94
C LEU A 44 26.81 7.83 21.66
N LEU A 45 26.26 9.03 21.39
CA LEU A 45 27.03 10.25 21.15
C LEU A 45 28.13 10.55 22.19
N PRO A 46 27.88 10.47 23.52
CA PRO A 46 28.93 10.79 24.50
C PRO A 46 30.09 9.79 24.50
N LEU A 47 29.92 8.60 23.92
CA LEU A 47 30.94 7.54 23.90
C LEU A 47 31.79 7.58 22.63
N ALA A 48 31.16 7.80 21.47
CA ALA A 48 31.81 7.69 20.16
C ALA A 48 31.91 9.02 19.40
N GLY A 49 31.35 10.10 19.93
CA GLY A 49 31.30 11.40 19.29
C GLY A 49 30.32 11.45 18.10
N TRP A 50 30.41 12.52 17.30
CA TRP A 50 29.46 12.82 16.22
C TRP A 50 29.47 11.80 15.06
N VAL A 51 30.59 11.08 14.89
CA VAL A 51 30.81 10.12 13.79
C VAL A 51 29.81 8.96 13.84
N ILE A 52 29.28 8.63 15.02
CA ILE A 52 28.32 7.53 15.17
C ILE A 52 26.99 7.79 14.46
N LEU A 53 26.61 9.05 14.23
CA LEU A 53 25.35 9.41 13.57
C LEU A 53 25.34 9.01 12.09
N PRO A 54 26.27 9.47 11.23
CA PRO A 54 26.31 9.03 9.83
C PRO A 54 26.57 7.53 9.71
N THR A 55 27.38 6.94 10.58
CA THR A 55 27.63 5.50 10.60
C THR A 55 26.36 4.70 10.89
N GLY A 56 25.60 5.07 11.91
CA GLY A 56 24.32 4.44 12.23
C GLY A 56 23.27 4.60 11.14
N ALA A 57 23.19 5.81 10.56
CA ALA A 57 22.27 6.11 9.47
C ALA A 57 22.58 5.29 8.19
N LEU A 58 23.83 4.91 7.95
CA LEU A 58 24.22 4.05 6.82
C LEU A 58 24.06 2.56 7.11
N ILE A 59 24.40 2.10 8.31
CA ILE A 59 24.42 0.67 8.65
C ILE A 59 23.01 0.14 8.92
N MET A 60 22.20 0.87 9.69
CA MET A 60 20.89 0.36 10.14
C MET A 60 19.89 0.09 9.01
N PRO A 61 19.79 0.90 7.93
CA PRO A 61 18.97 0.56 6.77
C PRO A 61 19.31 -0.79 6.15
N LEU A 62 20.61 -1.10 6.04
CA LEU A 62 21.08 -2.37 5.46
C LEU A 62 20.61 -3.54 6.31
N VAL A 63 20.75 -3.43 7.64
CA VAL A 63 20.27 -4.44 8.59
C VAL A 63 18.76 -4.61 8.46
N VAL A 64 17.99 -3.52 8.52
CA VAL A 64 16.53 -3.56 8.44
C VAL A 64 16.03 -4.15 7.12
N VAL A 65 16.61 -3.76 5.99
CA VAL A 65 16.22 -4.31 4.68
C VAL A 65 16.58 -5.79 4.56
N PHE A 66 17.77 -6.19 5.03
CA PHE A 66 18.24 -7.57 4.92
C PHE A 66 17.34 -8.54 5.72
N PHE A 67 17.02 -8.21 6.97
CA PHE A 67 16.15 -9.03 7.80
C PHE A 67 14.66 -8.83 7.47
N GLY A 68 14.27 -7.59 7.15
CA GLY A 68 12.91 -7.19 6.84
C GLY A 68 12.34 -7.90 5.62
N GLY A 69 13.16 -8.22 4.60
CA GLY A 69 12.67 -8.88 3.38
C GLY A 69 12.11 -10.27 3.64
N THR A 70 12.79 -11.07 4.48
CA THR A 70 12.28 -12.40 4.86
C THR A 70 11.01 -12.30 5.69
N PHE A 71 10.96 -11.35 6.62
CA PHE A 71 9.79 -11.11 7.45
C PHE A 71 8.58 -10.67 6.61
N LEU A 72 8.79 -9.71 5.71
CA LEU A 72 7.75 -9.19 4.84
C LEU A 72 7.23 -10.27 3.88
N THR A 73 8.13 -11.08 3.31
CA THR A 73 7.74 -12.20 2.46
C THR A 73 6.83 -13.18 3.20
N ARG A 74 7.11 -13.47 4.49
CA ARG A 74 6.24 -14.33 5.30
C ARG A 74 4.86 -13.73 5.52
N ILE A 75 4.77 -12.42 5.77
CA ILE A 75 3.49 -11.72 5.94
C ILE A 75 2.68 -11.71 4.65
N LYS A 76 3.34 -11.54 3.50
CA LYS A 76 2.70 -11.49 2.18
C LYS A 76 2.27 -12.86 1.63
N ARG A 77 2.69 -13.98 2.22
CA ARG A 77 2.35 -15.32 1.72
C ARG A 77 0.84 -15.55 1.72
N GLY A 78 0.29 -15.91 0.55
CA GLY A 78 -1.13 -16.22 0.38
C GLY A 78 -2.06 -15.02 0.57
N LYS A 79 -1.55 -13.79 0.52
CA LYS A 79 -2.33 -12.55 0.62
C LYS A 79 -2.51 -11.93 -0.77
N PRO A 80 -3.62 -11.20 -0.99
CA PRO A 80 -3.85 -10.49 -2.25
C PRO A 80 -2.87 -9.32 -2.44
N GLU A 81 -2.84 -8.77 -3.65
CA GLU A 81 -2.03 -7.58 -3.96
C GLU A 81 -2.45 -6.37 -3.10
N ASN A 82 -1.50 -5.47 -2.84
CA ASN A 82 -1.69 -4.29 -1.99
C ASN A 82 -2.20 -4.57 -0.55
N TYR A 83 -2.17 -5.83 -0.10
CA TYR A 83 -2.63 -6.21 1.24
C TYR A 83 -1.95 -5.40 2.35
N LEU A 84 -0.65 -5.13 2.23
CA LEU A 84 0.11 -4.42 3.27
C LEU A 84 -0.35 -2.97 3.43
N TYR A 85 -0.46 -2.25 2.30
CA TYR A 85 -0.98 -0.89 2.27
C TYR A 85 -2.41 -0.82 2.79
N ARG A 86 -3.26 -1.76 2.36
CA ARG A 86 -4.67 -1.83 2.79
C ARG A 86 -4.82 -2.17 4.27
N ARG A 87 -3.93 -3.01 4.81
CA ARG A 87 -3.90 -3.34 6.23
C ARG A 87 -3.42 -2.14 7.05
N LEU A 88 -2.40 -1.42 6.57
CA LEU A 88 -1.89 -0.22 7.21
C LEU A 88 -2.96 0.88 7.24
N SER A 89 -3.63 1.15 6.12
CA SER A 89 -4.70 2.15 6.05
C SER A 89 -5.88 1.78 6.96
N TRP A 90 -6.28 0.50 6.99
CA TRP A 90 -7.25 -0.01 7.96
C TRP A 90 -6.83 0.26 9.40
N THR A 91 -5.60 -0.11 9.78
CA THR A 91 -5.09 0.10 11.15
C THR A 91 -5.00 1.57 11.54
N LEU A 92 -4.62 2.45 10.60
CA LEU A 92 -4.60 3.89 10.81
C LEU A 92 -6.02 4.47 11.03
N GLN A 93 -7.04 3.90 10.38
CA GLN A 93 -8.43 4.35 10.48
C GLN A 93 -9.16 3.82 11.71
N THR A 94 -8.94 2.56 12.09
CA THR A 94 -9.72 1.88 13.13
C THR A 94 -9.01 1.81 14.48
N GLY A 95 -7.72 2.10 14.54
CA GLY A 95 -6.92 1.94 15.75
C GLY A 95 -6.71 3.23 16.56
N PHE A 96 -5.96 3.10 17.65
CA PHE A 96 -5.43 4.24 18.42
C PHE A 96 -4.67 5.24 17.56
N ALA A 97 -4.06 4.77 16.46
CA ALA A 97 -3.35 5.63 15.52
C ALA A 97 -4.22 6.76 14.93
N ARG A 98 -5.55 6.64 14.90
CA ARG A 98 -6.46 7.73 14.48
C ARG A 98 -6.35 8.97 15.37
N THR A 99 -6.01 8.81 16.65
CA THR A 99 -5.93 9.94 17.60
C THR A 99 -4.63 10.73 17.48
N LEU A 100 -3.64 10.22 16.73
CA LEU A 100 -2.38 10.91 16.51
C LEU A 100 -2.57 12.07 15.51
N PRO A 101 -2.09 13.28 15.81
CA PRO A 101 -2.29 14.44 14.92
C PRO A 101 -1.60 14.30 13.55
N LEU A 102 -0.62 13.39 13.44
CA LEU A 102 0.17 13.15 12.22
C LEU A 102 -0.53 12.19 11.24
N THR A 103 -1.48 11.37 11.68
CA THR A 103 -2.06 10.29 10.86
C THR A 103 -3.26 10.75 10.04
N GLY A 104 -3.90 11.87 10.39
CA GLY A 104 -5.05 12.42 9.66
C GLY A 104 -4.73 12.75 8.19
N ARG A 105 -3.49 13.15 7.87
CA ARG A 105 -3.05 13.42 6.48
C ARG A 105 -2.57 12.19 5.71
N LEU A 106 -2.27 11.10 6.42
CA LEU A 106 -1.76 9.85 5.84
C LEU A 106 -2.88 8.84 5.57
N THR A 107 -4.10 9.17 5.97
CA THR A 107 -5.25 8.28 5.89
C THR A 107 -5.97 8.49 4.56
N GLU A 108 -6.03 7.46 3.72
CA GLU A 108 -6.98 7.43 2.60
C GLU A 108 -8.41 7.48 3.17
N THR A 109 -9.12 8.58 2.91
CA THR A 109 -10.46 8.80 3.46
C THR A 109 -11.52 7.83 2.91
N SER A 110 -11.20 7.06 1.85
CA SER A 110 -12.15 6.25 1.08
C SER A 110 -11.81 4.75 1.06
N LEU A 111 -11.46 4.17 2.21
CA LEU A 111 -11.33 2.72 2.28
C LEU A 111 -12.71 2.07 2.09
N ILE A 112 -12.88 1.33 1.00
CA ILE A 112 -14.12 0.60 0.73
C ILE A 112 -14.20 -0.59 1.69
N THR A 113 -15.01 -0.43 2.72
CA THR A 113 -15.33 -1.44 3.74
C THR A 113 -16.66 -2.15 3.47
N VAL A 114 -17.37 -1.71 2.43
CA VAL A 114 -18.67 -2.25 2.05
C VAL A 114 -18.47 -3.51 1.21
N SER A 115 -19.13 -4.60 1.61
CA SER A 115 -19.32 -5.78 0.75
C SER A 115 -20.64 -5.64 0.00
N GLN A 116 -20.64 -5.80 -1.31
CA GLN A 116 -21.84 -5.81 -2.14
C GLN A 116 -21.83 -7.06 -3.04
N GLY A 117 -23.01 -7.55 -3.40
CA GLY A 117 -23.14 -8.57 -4.43
C GLY A 117 -22.66 -8.03 -5.79
N TRP A 118 -22.08 -8.89 -6.62
CA TRP A 118 -21.73 -8.52 -7.98
C TRP A 118 -23.00 -8.23 -8.79
N PHE A 119 -23.21 -6.99 -9.22
CA PHE A 119 -24.32 -6.62 -10.10
C PHE A 119 -23.82 -6.38 -11.52
N LEU A 120 -24.21 -7.25 -12.45
CA LEU A 120 -23.96 -7.09 -13.89
C LEU A 120 -25.03 -6.20 -14.53
N ARG A 121 -25.09 -4.91 -14.18
CA ARG A 121 -25.87 -3.95 -14.97
C ARG A 121 -24.96 -3.33 -16.03
N ARG A 122 -24.84 -3.97 -17.21
CA ARG A 122 -24.41 -3.22 -18.41
C ARG A 122 -25.54 -2.25 -18.71
N THR A 123 -25.38 -0.99 -18.33
CA THR A 123 -26.17 0.08 -18.93
C THR A 123 -25.79 0.07 -20.40
N GLN A 124 -26.56 -0.64 -21.23
CA GLN A 124 -26.61 -0.30 -22.64
C GLN A 124 -26.98 1.18 -22.63
N ALA A 125 -26.11 2.03 -23.16
CA ALA A 125 -26.50 3.36 -23.57
C ALA A 125 -27.61 3.12 -24.60
N MET A 126 -28.85 3.08 -24.11
CA MET A 126 -30.02 3.09 -24.96
C MET A 126 -29.89 4.42 -25.68
N SER A 127 -29.48 4.36 -26.94
CA SER A 127 -29.51 5.49 -27.85
C SER A 127 -30.94 6.00 -27.82
N LEU A 128 -31.20 7.02 -26.99
CA LEU A 128 -32.45 7.76 -26.93
C LEU A 128 -32.53 8.62 -28.19
N CYS A 129 -32.65 7.95 -29.32
CA CYS A 129 -32.90 8.50 -30.64
C CYS A 129 -33.98 7.62 -31.28
N ARG A 130 -35.20 7.69 -30.71
CA ARG A 130 -36.52 7.39 -31.33
C ARG A 130 -37.65 7.17 -30.30
N TYR A 131 -37.93 8.14 -29.44
CA TYR A 131 -39.24 8.19 -28.74
C TYR A 131 -39.81 9.60 -28.53
N PHE A 132 -39.29 10.60 -29.26
CA PHE A 132 -39.86 11.95 -29.35
C PHE A 132 -40.35 12.28 -30.78
N ALA A 133 -40.83 11.28 -31.52
CA ALA A 133 -41.41 11.48 -32.84
C ALA A 133 -42.71 10.69 -33.01
N GLY A 134 -43.83 11.43 -32.98
CA GLY A 134 -45.18 11.00 -33.41
C GLY A 134 -46.09 10.61 -32.25
N GLY A 135 -47.25 11.20 -32.01
CA GLY A 135 -48.09 12.22 -32.67
C GLY A 135 -49.30 12.43 -31.72
N ARG A 136 -49.65 13.66 -31.36
CA ARG A 136 -50.71 14.50 -31.96
C ARG A 136 -52.14 13.99 -31.76
N HIS A 137 -52.96 14.85 -31.12
CA HIS A 137 -54.42 14.96 -31.11
C HIS A 137 -55.25 13.70 -30.95
N GLU A 138 -55.98 13.58 -29.83
CA GLU A 138 -57.44 13.80 -29.77
C GLU A 138 -57.80 14.48 -28.44
#